data_AF-A0A7K5P0S9-F1
#
_entry.id   AF-A0A7K5P0S9-F1
#
_cell.length_a   1.000
_cell.length_b   1.000
_cell.length_c   1.000
_cell.angle_alpha   90.00
_cell.angle_beta   90.00
_cell.angle_gamma   90.00
#
_symmetry.space_group_name_H-M   'P 1'
#
loop_
_entity.id
_entity.type
_entity.pdbx_description
1 polymer ?
#
loop_
_entity_poly.entity_id
_entity_poly.type
_entity_poly.pdbx_seq_one_letter_code
_entity_poly.pdbx_strand_id
1 'polypeptide(L)'
;MAGPRSPAEGCSCRNTECLERPLRRLFQGLGRCVAACPWPFVLVPLLLSGGLGAGFVFLPQRQADDIEGQFTPTWGPAKAERDFVRRYFPTNDSERFSAPRLPTEGTYAAFIAVAGEEGSVLDSAARRDLQQLDEAVRGDGRYEQLCARSGDTCAHPCPEALLPLLLGDAGADAALGNLTFPVSNGSFLGAALGGVRTGAGGRVLSARALKLVYYLQEDGPAAADSRRWLEDFLQEVPSHLAALKNIQVTYFTSLSRQQEFEGNAKSVIPLFSITYFLTVTFSIVSCLR
;
A
#
# COMPACT_ATOMS: atom_id res chain seq x y z
N MET A 1 1.95 65.27 -34.61
CA MET A 1 3.05 66.15 -34.15
C MET A 1 3.15 65.99 -32.64
N ALA A 2 4.07 65.17 -32.15
CA ALA A 2 4.34 65.00 -30.73
C ALA A 2 5.54 65.89 -30.37
N GLY A 3 5.33 66.86 -29.48
CA GLY A 3 6.37 67.77 -29.00
C GLY A 3 7.43 67.04 -28.16
N PRO A 4 8.62 67.63 -27.98
CA PRO A 4 9.74 67.00 -27.29
C PRO A 4 9.41 66.86 -25.80
N ARG A 5 9.41 65.62 -25.28
CA ARG A 5 9.20 65.33 -23.84
C ARG A 5 10.51 65.54 -23.08
N SER A 6 10.46 66.34 -22.02
CA SER A 6 11.60 66.71 -21.17
C SER A 6 12.15 65.50 -20.37
N PRO A 7 13.43 65.53 -19.93
CA PRO A 7 14.09 64.37 -19.31
C PRO A 7 13.76 64.15 -17.83
N ALA A 8 12.84 64.92 -17.24
CA ALA A 8 12.60 64.92 -15.79
C ALA A 8 11.10 64.75 -15.45
N GLU A 9 10.55 63.57 -15.72
CA GLU A 9 9.32 63.14 -15.03
C GLU A 9 9.70 62.28 -13.83
N GLY A 10 9.51 62.83 -12.62
CA GLY A 10 9.69 62.13 -11.36
C GLY A 10 8.69 60.99 -11.16
N CYS A 11 9.07 60.00 -10.36
CA CYS A 11 8.25 58.83 -10.09
C CYS A 11 6.93 59.19 -9.39
N SER A 12 5.82 58.72 -9.96
CA SER A 12 4.47 58.87 -9.42
C SER A 12 3.78 57.51 -9.37
N CYS A 13 2.93 57.26 -8.37
CA CYS A 13 2.21 55.99 -8.13
C CYS A 13 1.26 55.56 -9.28
N ARG A 14 1.06 56.40 -10.30
CA ARG A 14 0.31 56.07 -11.53
C ARG A 14 1.20 55.66 -12.72
N ASN A 15 2.52 55.82 -12.63
CA ASN A 15 3.47 55.54 -13.70
C ASN A 15 4.30 54.28 -13.37
N THR A 16 3.94 53.14 -13.96
CA THR A 16 4.75 51.91 -13.94
C THR A 16 6.13 52.07 -14.59
N GLU A 17 6.34 53.18 -15.29
CA GLU A 17 7.59 53.62 -15.93
C GLU A 17 8.82 53.56 -15.01
N CYS A 18 8.64 53.74 -13.70
CA CYS A 18 9.77 53.67 -12.75
C CYS A 18 10.29 52.25 -12.51
N LEU A 19 9.46 51.23 -12.72
CA LEU A 19 9.86 49.82 -12.66
C LEU A 19 10.15 49.27 -14.07
N GLU A 20 9.34 49.66 -15.05
CA GLU A 20 9.43 49.21 -16.43
C GLU A 20 10.74 49.64 -17.11
N ARG A 21 11.14 50.91 -16.97
CA ARG A 21 12.38 51.42 -17.59
C ARG A 21 13.64 50.69 -17.14
N PRO A 22 13.91 50.47 -15.83
CA PRO A 22 15.09 49.74 -15.40
C PRO A 22 15.03 48.26 -15.80
N LEU A 23 13.88 47.59 -15.68
CA LEU A 23 13.71 46.20 -16.13
C LEU A 23 13.96 46.05 -17.63
N ARG A 24 13.41 46.97 -18.44
CA ARG A 24 13.62 46.97 -19.89
C ARG A 24 15.09 47.16 -20.23
N ARG A 25 15.80 48.07 -19.57
CA ARG A 25 17.25 48.25 -19.77
C ARG A 25 18.04 47.00 -19.37
N LEU A 26 17.67 46.35 -18.27
CA LEU A 26 18.29 45.11 -17.80
C LEU A 26 18.11 43.98 -18.82
N PHE A 27 16.88 43.69 -19.25
CA PHE A 27 16.61 42.63 -20.23
C PHE A 27 17.18 42.94 -21.62
N GLN A 28 17.21 44.21 -22.04
CA GLN A 28 17.91 44.62 -23.26
C GLN A 28 19.42 44.38 -23.15
N GLY A 29 20.02 44.68 -22.00
CA GLY A 29 21.44 44.38 -21.72
C GLY A 29 21.72 42.88 -21.75
N LEU A 30 20.88 42.08 -21.08
CA LEU A 30 20.97 40.62 -21.08
C LEU A 30 20.83 40.06 -22.50
N GLY A 31 19.82 40.50 -23.25
CA GLY A 31 19.59 40.07 -24.63
C GLY A 31 20.76 40.40 -25.55
N ARG A 32 21.39 41.58 -25.40
CA ARG A 32 22.61 41.94 -26.14
C ARG A 32 23.78 41.02 -25.78
N CYS A 33 23.94 40.66 -24.50
CA CYS A 33 24.99 39.76 -24.05
C CYS A 33 24.81 38.33 -24.61
N VAL A 34 23.58 37.80 -24.56
CA VAL A 34 23.22 36.50 -25.15
C VAL A 34 23.46 36.50 -26.66
N ALA A 35 23.05 37.56 -27.35
CA ALA A 35 23.26 37.69 -28.80
C ALA A 35 24.74 37.80 -29.18
N ALA A 36 25.56 38.48 -28.38
CA ALA A 36 27.00 38.62 -28.62
C ALA A 36 27.78 37.32 -28.36
N CYS A 37 27.34 36.49 -27.41
CA CYS A 37 27.99 35.22 -27.10
C CYS A 37 26.95 34.14 -26.74
N PRO A 38 26.35 33.45 -27.72
CA PRO A 38 25.21 32.55 -27.47
C PRO A 38 25.60 31.22 -26.81
N TRP A 39 26.78 30.68 -27.14
CA TRP A 39 27.19 29.33 -26.73
C TRP A 39 27.25 29.11 -25.22
N PRO A 40 27.82 30.01 -24.39
CA PRO A 40 27.81 29.84 -22.94
C PRO A 40 26.38 29.78 -22.37
N PHE A 41 25.45 30.57 -22.90
CA PHE A 41 24.05 30.58 -22.43
C PHE A 41 23.25 29.34 -22.85
N VAL A 42 23.74 28.54 -23.81
CA VAL A 42 23.15 27.24 -24.17
C VAL A 42 23.84 26.09 -23.44
N LEU A 43 25.18 26.07 -23.49
CA LEU A 43 25.96 24.95 -22.97
C LEU A 43 25.97 24.91 -21.43
N VAL A 44 26.08 26.06 -20.76
CA VAL A 44 26.13 26.07 -19.28
C VAL A 44 24.83 25.54 -18.67
N PRO A 45 23.62 25.97 -19.07
CA PRO A 45 22.39 25.38 -18.56
C PRO A 45 22.23 23.89 -18.88
N LEU A 46 22.66 23.44 -20.07
CA LEU A 46 22.63 22.02 -20.44
C LEU A 46 23.54 21.18 -19.56
N LEU A 47 24.80 21.61 -19.36
CA LEU A 47 25.76 20.93 -18.51
C LEU A 47 25.32 20.94 -17.04
N LEU A 48 24.79 22.06 -16.56
CA LEU A 48 24.24 22.17 -15.20
C LEU A 48 23.04 21.23 -15.02
N SER A 49 22.10 21.22 -15.97
CA SER A 49 20.92 20.33 -15.93
C SER A 49 21.32 18.87 -15.98
N GLY A 50 22.28 18.49 -16.84
CA GLY A 50 22.81 17.13 -16.89
C GLY A 50 23.53 16.73 -15.60
N GLY A 51 24.35 17.63 -15.04
CA GLY A 51 25.06 17.41 -13.79
C GLY A 51 24.11 17.25 -12.59
N LEU A 52 23.09 18.11 -12.47
CA LEU A 52 22.05 17.97 -11.45
C LEU A 52 21.18 16.72 -11.70
N GLY A 53 20.89 16.41 -12.97
CA GLY A 53 20.13 15.25 -13.38
C GLY A 53 20.81 13.91 -13.08
N ALA A 54 22.15 13.87 -13.05
CA ALA A 54 22.89 12.67 -12.65
C ALA A 54 22.53 12.19 -11.23
N GLY A 55 22.03 13.07 -10.36
CA GLY A 55 21.54 12.73 -9.04
C GLY A 55 20.34 11.76 -9.04
N PHE A 56 19.58 11.68 -10.14
CA PHE A 56 18.46 10.73 -10.26
C PHE A 56 18.88 9.26 -10.22
N VAL A 57 20.18 8.95 -10.39
CA VAL A 57 20.72 7.59 -10.17
C VAL A 57 20.48 7.10 -8.74
N PHE A 58 20.48 8.00 -7.75
CA PHE A 58 20.24 7.65 -6.35
C PHE A 58 18.76 7.57 -5.98
N LEU A 59 17.86 7.88 -6.92
CA LEU A 59 16.42 7.91 -6.64
C LEU A 59 15.91 6.56 -6.12
N PRO A 60 16.20 5.38 -6.72
CA PRO A 60 15.68 4.09 -6.24
C PRO A 60 16.09 3.75 -4.80
N GLN A 61 17.21 4.29 -4.33
CA GLN A 61 17.73 4.04 -2.97
C GLN A 61 17.20 5.03 -1.94
N ARG A 62 16.79 6.23 -2.37
CA ARG A 62 16.37 7.34 -1.49
C ARG A 62 14.88 7.64 -1.58
N GLN A 63 14.15 6.87 -2.38
CA GLN A 63 12.72 7.02 -2.53
C GLN A 63 12.04 6.65 -1.20
N ALA A 64 11.30 7.60 -0.63
CA ALA A 64 10.48 7.37 0.55
C ALA A 64 9.10 6.91 0.09
N ASP A 65 8.94 5.60 -0.11
CA ASP A 65 7.73 5.03 -0.69
C ASP A 65 6.65 4.66 0.33
N ASP A 66 6.96 4.67 1.61
CA ASP A 66 5.98 4.32 2.66
C ASP A 66 4.71 5.21 2.59
N ILE A 67 3.57 4.59 2.28
CA ILE A 67 2.25 5.24 2.25
C ILE A 67 1.95 5.97 3.56
N GLU A 68 2.28 5.39 4.72
CA GLU A 68 2.00 6.07 5.98
C GLU A 68 2.80 7.37 6.07
N GLY A 69 4.09 7.34 5.73
CA GLY A 69 4.95 8.51 5.63
C GLY A 69 4.46 9.57 4.63
N GLN A 70 3.88 9.17 3.51
CA GLN A 70 3.42 10.10 2.45
C GLN A 70 2.06 10.75 2.75
N PHE A 71 1.13 10.01 3.37
CA PHE A 71 -0.26 10.44 3.52
C PHE A 71 -0.64 10.87 4.96
N THR A 72 0.28 10.72 5.92
CA THR A 72 0.04 11.16 7.30
C THR A 72 1.13 12.13 7.76
N PRO A 73 0.80 13.08 8.67
CA PRO A 73 1.79 14.03 9.19
C PRO A 73 3.03 13.32 9.74
N THR A 74 4.22 13.84 9.44
CA THR A 74 5.50 13.28 9.93
C THR A 74 5.62 13.33 11.45
N TRP A 75 5.05 14.37 12.07
CA TRP A 75 5.07 14.61 13.52
C TRP A 75 3.66 14.62 14.12
N GLY A 76 2.88 13.58 13.84
CA GLY A 76 1.54 13.43 14.41
C GLY A 76 1.57 12.93 15.87
N PRO A 77 0.65 13.39 16.75
CA PRO A 77 0.53 12.87 18.12
C PRO A 77 0.39 11.33 18.17
N ALA A 78 -0.38 10.75 17.25
CA ALA A 78 -0.56 9.30 17.14
C ALA A 78 0.75 8.55 16.86
N LYS A 79 1.69 9.13 16.11
CA LYS A 79 3.01 8.54 15.87
C LYS A 79 3.87 8.57 17.14
N ALA A 80 3.84 9.69 17.88
CA ALA A 80 4.54 9.79 19.16
C ALA A 80 3.99 8.81 20.22
N GLU A 81 2.66 8.63 20.27
CA GLU A 81 2.01 7.62 21.11
C GLU A 81 2.40 6.20 20.69
N ARG A 82 2.42 5.90 19.39
CA ARG A 82 2.89 4.61 18.88
C ARG A 82 4.35 4.35 19.25
N ASP A 83 5.22 5.34 19.13
CA ASP A 83 6.63 5.22 19.50
C ASP A 83 6.81 5.00 21.01
N PHE A 84 5.97 5.64 21.84
CA PHE A 84 5.88 5.35 23.26
C PHE A 84 5.48 3.89 23.50
N VAL A 85 4.41 3.40 22.87
CA VAL A 85 3.97 2.00 23.01
C VAL A 85 5.06 1.03 22.59
N ARG A 86 5.70 1.23 21.42
CA ARG A 86 6.80 0.40 20.93
C ARG A 86 7.98 0.35 21.88
N ARG A 87 8.29 1.47 22.55
CA ARG A 87 9.41 1.58 23.48
C ARG A 87 9.15 0.86 24.81
N TYR A 88 7.94 0.98 25.37
CA TYR A 88 7.61 0.43 26.69
C TYR A 88 6.94 -0.94 26.66
N PHE A 89 6.30 -1.28 25.54
CA PHE A 89 5.61 -2.54 25.29
C PHE A 89 6.06 -3.12 23.94
N PRO A 90 7.35 -3.48 23.80
CA PRO A 90 7.84 -4.07 22.56
C PRO A 90 7.11 -5.37 22.26
N THR A 91 6.80 -5.58 20.98
CA THR A 91 6.30 -6.85 20.48
C THR A 91 7.43 -7.88 20.45
N ASN A 92 7.05 -9.15 20.60
CA ASN A 92 7.94 -10.29 20.38
C ASN A 92 7.13 -11.31 19.60
N ASP A 93 7.21 -11.25 18.27
CA ASP A 93 6.38 -12.09 17.42
C ASP A 93 6.92 -13.52 17.36
N SER A 94 8.13 -13.78 17.84
CA SER A 94 8.74 -15.12 17.88
C SER A 94 8.31 -15.99 19.07
N GLU A 95 7.86 -15.39 20.17
CA GLU A 95 7.49 -16.14 21.39
C GLU A 95 6.14 -15.74 22.00
N ARG A 96 5.74 -14.47 21.90
CA ARG A 96 4.59 -13.91 22.64
C ARG A 96 3.70 -13.07 21.75
N PHE A 97 3.44 -13.57 20.55
CA PHE A 97 2.59 -12.89 19.59
C PHE A 97 1.16 -12.72 20.11
N SER A 98 0.61 -11.52 19.89
CA SER A 98 -0.79 -11.21 20.17
C SER A 98 -1.28 -10.14 19.21
N ALA A 99 -2.08 -10.53 18.22
CA ALA A 99 -2.59 -9.62 17.20
C ALA A 99 -3.29 -8.36 17.78
N PRO A 100 -4.12 -8.44 18.85
CA PRO A 100 -4.75 -7.24 19.44
C PRO A 100 -3.78 -6.28 20.13
N ARG A 101 -2.53 -6.69 20.38
CA ARG A 101 -1.50 -5.88 21.05
C ARG A 101 -0.52 -5.22 20.07
N LEU A 102 -0.70 -5.44 18.77
CA LEU A 102 0.18 -4.86 17.76
C LEU A 102 0.01 -3.33 17.73
N PRO A 103 1.11 -2.55 17.82
CA PRO A 103 1.08 -1.10 17.66
C PRO A 103 0.97 -0.67 16.18
N THR A 104 1.10 -1.61 15.25
CA THR A 104 0.96 -1.46 13.79
C THR A 104 -0.02 -2.49 13.23
N GLU A 105 -0.30 -2.43 11.93
CA GLU A 105 -1.12 -3.45 11.25
C GLU A 105 -0.44 -4.85 11.28
N GLY A 106 0.88 -4.90 11.47
CA GLY A 106 1.68 -6.14 11.50
C GLY A 106 2.08 -6.63 10.10
N THR A 107 2.88 -7.68 10.06
CA THR A 107 3.18 -8.41 8.81
C THR A 107 2.24 -9.59 8.68
N TYR A 108 1.36 -9.57 7.67
CA TYR A 108 0.35 -10.62 7.51
C TYR A 108 -0.13 -10.79 6.07
N ALA A 109 -0.67 -11.99 5.81
CA ALA A 109 -1.52 -12.29 4.67
C ALA A 109 -2.93 -12.62 5.17
N ALA A 110 -3.95 -12.02 4.57
CA ALA A 110 -5.34 -12.22 4.93
C ALA A 110 -6.14 -12.71 3.73
N PHE A 111 -7.11 -13.57 4.01
CA PHE A 111 -8.10 -14.03 3.05
C PHE A 111 -9.50 -13.74 3.57
N ILE A 112 -10.40 -13.43 2.64
CA ILE A 112 -11.84 -13.43 2.90
C ILE A 112 -12.44 -14.45 1.94
N ALA A 113 -12.81 -15.60 2.49
CA ALA A 113 -13.54 -16.64 1.78
C ALA A 113 -15.04 -16.37 1.89
N VAL A 114 -15.72 -16.28 0.75
CA VAL A 114 -17.14 -16.00 0.64
C VAL A 114 -17.82 -17.19 -0.02
N ALA A 115 -18.82 -17.76 0.63
CA ALA A 115 -19.66 -18.80 0.02
C ALA A 115 -20.55 -18.20 -1.09
N GLY A 116 -21.02 -19.05 -2.01
CA GLY A 116 -22.00 -18.66 -3.03
C GLY A 116 -23.27 -17.99 -2.44
N GLU A 117 -24.11 -17.37 -3.28
CA GLU A 117 -25.17 -16.45 -2.83
C GLU A 117 -26.10 -16.99 -1.72
N GLU A 118 -26.38 -18.30 -1.71
CA GLU A 118 -27.19 -18.95 -0.66
C GLU A 118 -26.41 -19.98 0.20
N GLY A 119 -25.10 -20.08 -0.02
CA GLY A 119 -24.23 -21.05 0.67
C GLY A 119 -23.71 -20.57 2.02
N SER A 120 -23.13 -21.49 2.78
CA SER A 120 -22.46 -21.21 4.05
C SER A 120 -21.00 -21.67 4.00
N VAL A 121 -20.09 -20.88 4.58
CA VAL A 121 -18.69 -21.29 4.76
C VAL A 121 -18.55 -22.48 5.73
N LEU A 122 -19.61 -22.78 6.49
CA LEU A 122 -19.68 -23.93 7.39
C LEU A 122 -20.04 -25.24 6.66
N ASP A 123 -20.49 -25.17 5.41
CA ASP A 123 -20.91 -26.34 4.65
C ASP A 123 -19.72 -27.25 4.33
N SER A 124 -19.97 -28.55 4.19
CA SER A 124 -18.90 -29.55 3.94
C SER A 124 -18.13 -29.30 2.64
N ALA A 125 -18.78 -28.75 1.62
CA ALA A 125 -18.13 -28.40 0.35
C ALA A 125 -17.20 -27.19 0.51
N ALA A 126 -17.67 -26.12 1.17
CA ALA A 126 -16.85 -24.95 1.45
C ALA A 126 -15.66 -25.28 2.37
N ARG A 127 -15.84 -26.19 3.33
CA ARG A 127 -14.77 -26.65 4.23
C ARG A 127 -13.63 -27.34 3.49
N ARG A 128 -13.91 -28.17 2.49
CA ARG A 128 -12.85 -28.79 1.67
C ARG A 128 -12.01 -27.74 0.95
N ASP A 129 -12.66 -26.73 0.40
CA ASP A 129 -11.97 -25.62 -0.26
C ASP A 129 -11.17 -24.77 0.74
N LEU A 130 -11.68 -24.55 1.97
CA LEU A 130 -10.96 -23.87 3.04
C LEU A 130 -9.72 -24.65 3.51
N GLN A 131 -9.82 -25.98 3.58
CA GLN A 131 -8.68 -26.86 3.89
C GLN A 131 -7.62 -26.78 2.80
N GLN A 132 -8.02 -26.85 1.53
CA GLN A 132 -7.11 -26.68 0.40
C GLN A 132 -6.45 -25.30 0.41
N LEU A 133 -7.17 -24.26 0.83
CA LEU A 133 -6.62 -22.92 0.97
C LEU A 133 -5.58 -22.83 2.10
N ASP A 134 -5.83 -23.41 3.27
CA ASP A 134 -4.85 -23.45 4.37
C ASP A 134 -3.62 -24.30 3.99
N GLU A 135 -3.83 -25.43 3.31
CA GLU A 135 -2.75 -26.27 2.78
C GLU A 135 -1.90 -25.54 1.73
N ALA A 136 -2.50 -24.69 0.90
CA ALA A 136 -1.73 -23.87 -0.05
C ALA A 136 -0.81 -22.86 0.64
N VAL A 137 -1.13 -22.42 1.86
CA VAL A 137 -0.33 -21.47 2.63
C VAL A 137 0.72 -22.16 3.49
N ARG A 138 0.34 -23.29 4.12
CA ARG A 138 1.15 -24.01 5.12
C ARG A 138 1.90 -25.21 4.58
N GLY A 139 1.46 -25.77 3.44
CA GLY A 139 1.91 -27.09 2.97
C GLY A 139 3.38 -27.14 2.55
N ASP A 140 3.98 -26.01 2.21
CA ASP A 140 5.39 -25.92 1.84
C ASP A 140 6.36 -25.78 3.04
N GLY A 141 5.83 -25.61 4.26
CA GLY A 141 6.62 -25.45 5.47
C GLY A 141 7.38 -24.13 5.59
N ARG A 142 7.30 -23.22 4.60
CA ARG A 142 7.95 -21.91 4.64
C ARG A 142 7.22 -21.00 5.62
N TYR A 143 5.89 -21.05 5.64
CA TYR A 143 5.09 -20.28 6.58
C TYR A 143 5.41 -20.64 8.04
N GLU A 144 5.56 -21.92 8.37
CA GLU A 144 5.83 -22.42 9.72
C GLU A 144 7.14 -21.91 10.31
N GLN A 145 8.11 -21.57 9.46
CA GLN A 145 9.40 -21.02 9.85
C GLN A 145 9.31 -19.52 10.16
N LEU A 146 8.40 -18.81 9.50
CA LEU A 146 8.28 -17.34 9.54
C LEU A 146 7.06 -16.84 10.31
N CYS A 147 6.12 -17.73 10.65
CA CYS A 147 4.89 -17.39 11.32
C CYS A 147 5.16 -16.70 12.66
N ALA A 148 4.28 -15.78 13.02
CA ALA A 148 4.26 -15.26 14.39
C ALA A 148 3.79 -16.35 15.35
N ARG A 149 4.38 -16.42 16.55
CA ARG A 149 4.29 -17.53 17.49
C ARG A 149 3.88 -17.08 18.88
N SER A 150 3.08 -17.91 19.53
CA SER A 150 2.75 -17.80 20.94
C SER A 150 3.18 -19.10 21.64
N GLY A 151 4.39 -19.10 22.19
CA GLY A 151 5.09 -20.33 22.58
C GLY A 151 5.60 -21.08 21.36
N ASP A 152 5.42 -22.40 21.34
CA ASP A 152 5.94 -23.26 20.26
C ASP A 152 5.03 -23.34 19.03
N THR A 153 3.84 -22.72 19.10
CA THR A 153 2.81 -22.80 18.05
C THR A 153 2.69 -21.50 17.27
N CYS A 154 2.52 -21.62 15.95
CA CYS A 154 2.12 -20.50 15.10
C CYS A 154 0.76 -19.96 15.54
N ALA A 155 0.59 -18.64 15.41
CA ALA A 155 -0.70 -18.00 15.58
C ALA A 155 -1.76 -18.65 14.68
N HIS A 156 -2.92 -18.93 15.26
CA HIS A 156 -4.05 -19.46 14.52
C HIS A 156 -4.61 -18.41 13.54
N PRO A 157 -5.00 -18.82 12.32
CA PRO A 157 -5.44 -17.88 11.30
C PRO A 157 -6.87 -17.38 11.54
N CYS A 158 -7.61 -18.06 12.42
CA CYS A 158 -8.95 -17.71 12.86
C CYS A 158 -9.11 -18.07 14.34
N PRO A 159 -10.18 -17.59 15.01
CA PRO A 159 -10.47 -17.98 16.40
C PRO A 159 -10.55 -19.49 16.58
N GLU A 160 -10.13 -19.99 17.74
CA GLU A 160 -9.97 -21.43 18.02
C GLU A 160 -11.26 -22.24 17.75
N ALA A 161 -12.43 -21.67 18.07
CA ALA A 161 -13.72 -22.28 17.80
C ALA A 161 -14.01 -22.56 16.30
N LEU A 162 -13.27 -21.92 15.38
CA LEU A 162 -13.41 -22.07 13.93
C LEU A 162 -12.28 -22.91 13.30
N LEU A 163 -11.25 -23.30 14.05
CA LEU A 163 -10.18 -24.18 13.57
C LEU A 163 -10.67 -25.51 12.98
N PRO A 164 -11.77 -26.14 13.45
CA PRO A 164 -12.28 -27.35 12.83
C PRO A 164 -12.70 -27.17 11.35
N LEU A 165 -12.88 -25.93 10.86
CA LEU A 165 -13.08 -25.66 9.43
C LEU A 165 -11.84 -25.99 8.59
N LEU A 166 -10.64 -25.89 9.17
CA LEU A 166 -9.36 -26.04 8.49
C LEU A 166 -8.70 -27.41 8.73
N LEU A 167 -9.02 -28.09 9.84
CA LEU A 167 -8.34 -29.33 10.24
C LEU A 167 -9.00 -30.61 9.70
N GLY A 168 -10.28 -30.56 9.29
CA GLY A 168 -10.97 -31.72 8.71
C GLY A 168 -11.27 -32.87 9.68
N ASP A 169 -11.23 -32.61 10.99
CA ASP A 169 -11.44 -33.62 12.02
C ASP A 169 -12.85 -34.25 12.00
N ALA A 170 -12.92 -35.53 12.39
CA ALA A 170 -14.17 -36.29 12.48
C ALA A 170 -15.21 -35.69 13.48
N GLY A 171 -14.77 -34.80 14.38
CA GLY A 171 -15.61 -34.06 15.32
C GLY A 171 -16.02 -32.65 14.87
N ALA A 172 -15.59 -32.21 13.69
CA ALA A 172 -15.79 -30.83 13.24
C ALA A 172 -17.26 -30.44 13.14
N ASP A 173 -18.12 -31.33 12.64
CA ASP A 173 -19.56 -31.06 12.49
C ASP A 173 -20.26 -30.77 13.82
N ALA A 174 -19.90 -31.54 14.87
CA ALA A 174 -20.45 -31.35 16.20
C ALA A 174 -19.94 -30.05 16.85
N ALA A 175 -18.64 -29.75 16.70
CA ALA A 175 -18.03 -28.53 17.22
C ALA A 175 -18.62 -27.27 16.55
N LEU A 176 -18.77 -27.29 15.23
CA LEU A 176 -19.31 -26.18 14.44
C LEU A 176 -20.83 -26.02 14.65
N GLY A 177 -21.55 -27.12 14.89
CA GLY A 177 -23.00 -27.10 15.13
C GLY A 177 -23.42 -26.43 16.45
N ASN A 178 -22.49 -26.31 17.41
CA ASN A 178 -22.70 -25.67 18.71
C ASN A 178 -22.12 -24.25 18.80
N LEU A 179 -21.76 -23.64 17.68
CA LEU A 179 -21.26 -22.26 17.67
C LEU A 179 -22.35 -21.26 18.03
N THR A 180 -22.00 -20.31 18.88
CA THR A 180 -22.84 -19.14 19.22
C THR A 180 -22.20 -17.86 18.72
N PHE A 181 -23.03 -16.88 18.32
CA PHE A 181 -22.58 -15.58 17.85
C PHE A 181 -23.10 -14.47 18.79
N PRO A 182 -22.28 -13.44 19.12
CA PRO A 182 -20.96 -13.12 18.56
C PRO A 182 -19.77 -13.79 19.25
N VAL A 183 -19.97 -14.47 20.39
CA VAL A 183 -18.92 -15.14 21.16
C VAL A 183 -19.27 -16.62 21.32
N SER A 184 -18.29 -17.49 21.08
CA SER A 184 -18.39 -18.93 21.27
C SER A 184 -17.17 -19.43 22.03
N ASN A 185 -17.35 -20.19 23.11
CA ASN A 185 -16.26 -20.70 23.96
C ASN A 185 -15.22 -19.62 24.36
N GLY A 186 -15.67 -18.41 24.67
CA GLY A 186 -14.81 -17.27 25.03
C GLY A 186 -14.11 -16.59 23.85
N SER A 187 -14.25 -17.10 22.62
CA SER A 187 -13.69 -16.52 21.40
C SER A 187 -14.69 -15.60 20.69
N PHE A 188 -14.27 -14.39 20.35
CA PHE A 188 -15.08 -13.45 19.57
C PHE A 188 -15.05 -13.79 18.08
N LEU A 189 -16.19 -14.22 17.54
CA LEU A 189 -16.32 -14.62 16.14
C LEU A 189 -16.63 -13.46 15.20
N GLY A 190 -17.03 -12.30 15.72
CA GLY A 190 -17.43 -11.15 14.90
C GLY A 190 -16.31 -10.54 14.06
N ALA A 191 -15.05 -10.79 14.41
CA ALA A 191 -13.90 -10.38 13.60
C ALA A 191 -13.57 -11.38 12.47
N ALA A 192 -14.11 -12.60 12.53
CA ALA A 192 -13.81 -13.70 11.61
C ALA A 192 -14.99 -14.07 10.72
N LEU A 193 -16.22 -14.11 11.23
CA LEU A 193 -17.42 -14.47 10.46
C LEU A 193 -18.15 -13.24 9.95
N GLY A 194 -18.58 -13.29 8.68
CA GLY A 194 -19.40 -12.28 8.03
C GLY A 194 -20.74 -12.84 7.55
N GLY A 195 -21.77 -12.00 7.52
CA GLY A 195 -23.11 -12.39 7.03
C GLY A 195 -23.72 -13.56 7.82
N VAL A 196 -23.57 -13.54 9.15
CA VAL A 196 -24.01 -14.62 10.04
C VAL A 196 -25.52 -14.61 10.18
N ARG A 197 -26.16 -15.77 10.04
CA ARG A 197 -27.56 -15.99 10.40
C ARG A 197 -27.62 -16.82 11.68
N THR A 198 -28.30 -16.29 12.68
CA THR A 198 -28.44 -16.95 13.99
C THR A 198 -29.85 -17.49 14.19
N GLY A 199 -29.96 -18.64 14.86
CA GLY A 199 -31.21 -19.21 15.33
C GLY A 199 -31.55 -18.79 16.75
N ALA A 200 -32.49 -19.51 17.36
CA ALA A 200 -32.83 -19.33 18.77
C ALA A 200 -31.60 -19.51 19.67
N GLY A 201 -31.46 -18.66 20.69
CA GLY A 201 -30.34 -18.70 21.63
C GLY A 201 -28.99 -18.24 21.05
N GLY A 202 -28.98 -17.57 19.88
CA GLY A 202 -27.74 -17.04 19.28
C GLY A 202 -26.88 -18.08 18.60
N ARG A 203 -27.40 -19.30 18.38
CA ARG A 203 -26.70 -20.38 17.67
C ARG A 203 -26.49 -20.01 16.21
N VAL A 204 -25.29 -20.21 15.68
CA VAL A 204 -24.97 -19.96 14.27
C VAL A 204 -25.63 -21.03 13.41
N LEU A 205 -26.50 -20.59 12.49
CA LEU A 205 -27.12 -21.48 11.49
C LEU A 205 -26.31 -21.46 10.18
N SER A 206 -25.86 -20.28 9.76
CA SER A 206 -25.00 -20.12 8.60
C SER A 206 -24.12 -18.89 8.73
N ALA A 207 -23.03 -18.86 7.97
CA ALA A 207 -22.19 -17.69 7.80
C ALA A 207 -21.80 -17.59 6.32
N ARG A 208 -21.90 -16.38 5.75
CA ARG A 208 -21.60 -16.16 4.34
C ARG A 208 -20.11 -16.02 4.06
N ALA A 209 -19.36 -15.48 5.01
CA ALA A 209 -17.94 -15.21 4.83
C ALA A 209 -17.11 -15.62 6.05
N LEU A 210 -15.86 -16.01 5.80
CA LEU A 210 -14.83 -16.29 6.79
C LEU A 210 -13.58 -15.48 6.44
N LYS A 211 -13.06 -14.73 7.42
CA LYS A 211 -11.77 -14.07 7.36
C LYS A 211 -10.70 -14.94 8.01
N LEU A 212 -9.63 -15.20 7.28
CA LEU A 212 -8.41 -15.87 7.76
C LEU A 212 -7.27 -14.85 7.74
N VAL A 213 -6.41 -14.86 8.76
CA VAL A 213 -5.25 -13.95 8.86
C VAL A 213 -4.02 -14.73 9.32
N TYR A 214 -3.07 -14.90 8.41
CA TYR A 214 -1.78 -15.56 8.63
C TYR A 214 -0.75 -14.50 9.01
N TYR A 215 -0.38 -14.47 10.28
CA TYR A 215 0.60 -13.52 10.82
C TYR A 215 2.02 -14.06 10.68
N LEU A 216 2.92 -13.19 10.26
CA LEU A 216 4.36 -13.45 10.13
C LEU A 216 5.11 -12.57 11.13
N GLN A 217 6.35 -12.92 11.42
CA GLN A 217 7.22 -12.14 12.31
C GLN A 217 7.57 -10.79 11.65
N GLU A 218 7.19 -9.70 12.30
CA GLU A 218 7.55 -8.33 11.89
C GLU A 218 8.87 -7.88 12.54
N ASP A 219 9.28 -8.52 13.64
CA ASP A 219 10.48 -8.20 14.39
C ASP A 219 11.68 -9.11 14.12
N GLY A 220 12.87 -8.61 14.45
CA GLY A 220 14.11 -9.39 14.39
C GLY A 220 14.63 -9.69 12.97
N PRO A 221 15.50 -10.70 12.82
CA PRO A 221 16.14 -11.03 11.54
C PRO A 221 15.15 -11.62 10.52
N ALA A 222 14.04 -12.20 10.97
CA ALA A 222 13.04 -12.85 10.12
C ALA A 222 12.12 -11.86 9.38
N ALA A 223 12.16 -10.57 9.70
CA ALA A 223 11.31 -9.55 9.08
C ALA A 223 11.55 -9.42 7.56
N ALA A 224 12.81 -9.49 7.13
CA ALA A 224 13.16 -9.42 5.71
C ALA A 224 12.67 -10.67 4.94
N ASP A 225 12.80 -11.85 5.55
CA ASP A 225 12.34 -13.11 4.97
C ASP A 225 10.81 -13.18 4.93
N SER A 226 10.13 -12.68 5.97
CA SER A 226 8.66 -12.56 6.03
C SER A 226 8.14 -11.63 4.94
N ARG A 227 8.82 -10.51 4.69
CA ARG A 227 8.50 -9.61 3.57
C ARG A 227 8.66 -10.32 2.23
N ARG A 228 9.75 -11.06 2.04
CA ARG A 228 10.00 -11.79 0.80
C ARG A 228 8.96 -12.90 0.57
N TRP A 229 8.59 -13.60 1.64
CA TRP A 229 7.50 -14.58 1.60
C TRP A 229 6.19 -13.94 1.13
N LEU A 230 5.85 -12.73 1.58
CA LEU A 230 4.65 -12.02 1.11
C LEU A 230 4.73 -11.62 -0.37
N GLU A 231 5.91 -11.26 -0.87
CA GLU A 231 6.11 -10.97 -2.30
C GLU A 231 5.91 -12.22 -3.17
N ASP A 232 6.48 -13.36 -2.77
CA ASP A 232 6.31 -14.65 -3.44
C ASP A 232 4.84 -15.11 -3.37
N PHE A 233 4.22 -14.98 -2.20
CA PHE A 233 2.82 -15.31 -1.95
C PHE A 233 1.87 -14.58 -2.93
N LEU A 234 2.10 -13.29 -3.18
CA LEU A 234 1.27 -12.51 -4.10
C LEU A 234 1.35 -13.01 -5.56
N GLN A 235 2.46 -13.66 -5.95
CA GLN A 235 2.61 -14.26 -7.28
C GLN A 235 1.97 -15.65 -7.36
N GLU A 236 2.05 -16.44 -6.30
CA GLU A 236 1.64 -17.84 -6.27
C GLU A 236 0.12 -17.98 -6.01
N VAL A 237 -0.45 -17.18 -5.10
CA VAL A 237 -1.82 -17.35 -4.60
C VAL A 237 -2.91 -17.36 -5.69
N PRO A 238 -2.87 -16.55 -6.77
CA PRO A 238 -3.94 -16.53 -7.76
C PRO A 238 -4.17 -17.90 -8.42
N SER A 239 -3.10 -18.68 -8.60
CA SER A 239 -3.16 -20.02 -9.18
C SER A 239 -3.85 -21.02 -8.24
N HIS A 240 -3.57 -20.94 -6.94
CA HIS A 240 -4.23 -21.76 -5.92
C HIS A 240 -5.72 -21.42 -5.78
N LEU A 241 -6.07 -20.14 -5.86
CA LEU A 241 -7.47 -19.69 -5.78
C LEU A 241 -8.31 -20.16 -6.98
N ALA A 242 -7.71 -20.28 -8.16
CA ALA A 242 -8.40 -20.78 -9.36
C ALA A 242 -8.84 -22.25 -9.25
N ALA A 243 -8.26 -23.03 -8.32
CA ALA A 243 -8.62 -24.43 -8.08
C ALA A 243 -9.88 -24.59 -7.20
N LEU A 244 -10.28 -23.55 -6.47
CA LEU A 244 -11.43 -23.56 -5.56
C LEU A 244 -12.75 -23.42 -6.34
N LYS A 245 -13.81 -24.11 -5.90
CA LYS A 245 -15.07 -24.22 -6.64
C LYS A 245 -16.29 -23.75 -5.86
N ASN A 246 -16.26 -23.89 -4.54
CA ASN A 246 -17.39 -23.70 -3.64
C ASN A 246 -17.32 -22.36 -2.89
N ILE A 247 -16.13 -21.74 -2.84
CA ILE A 247 -15.89 -20.43 -2.23
C ILE A 247 -15.22 -19.50 -3.22
N GLN A 248 -15.60 -18.23 -3.16
CA GLN A 248 -14.87 -17.14 -3.80
C GLN A 248 -13.93 -16.53 -2.75
N VAL A 249 -12.65 -16.46 -3.05
CA VAL A 249 -11.64 -15.97 -2.12
C VAL A 249 -11.06 -14.65 -2.63
N THR A 250 -11.03 -13.65 -1.78
CA THR A 250 -10.21 -12.45 -1.96
C THR A 250 -9.06 -12.45 -0.96
N TYR A 251 -7.94 -11.85 -1.34
CA TYR A 251 -6.73 -11.81 -0.51
C TYR A 251 -6.21 -10.39 -0.37
N PHE A 252 -5.50 -10.14 0.72
CA PHE A 252 -4.87 -8.86 1.05
C PHE A 252 -3.62 -9.13 1.88
N THR A 253 -2.53 -8.38 1.67
CA THR A 253 -1.32 -8.49 2.48
C THR A 253 -0.92 -7.13 3.03
N SER A 254 -0.06 -7.09 4.06
CA SER A 254 0.50 -5.83 4.53
C SER A 254 1.31 -5.08 3.45
N LEU A 255 1.77 -5.76 2.38
CA LEU A 255 2.45 -5.16 1.24
C LEU A 255 1.52 -4.71 0.11
N SER A 256 0.34 -5.32 -0.03
CA SER A 256 -0.49 -5.12 -1.23
C SER A 256 -0.92 -3.66 -1.40
N ARG A 257 -1.20 -2.94 -0.30
CA ARG A 257 -1.57 -1.51 -0.37
C ARG A 257 -0.46 -0.68 -1.02
N GLN A 258 0.79 -0.94 -0.65
CA GLN A 258 1.97 -0.26 -1.18
C GLN A 258 2.21 -0.61 -2.65
N GLN A 259 2.19 -1.90 -2.97
CA GLN A 259 2.47 -2.39 -4.33
C GLN A 259 1.41 -1.94 -5.34
N GLU A 260 0.13 -1.95 -4.97
CA GLU A 260 -0.96 -1.46 -5.84
C GLU A 260 -0.82 0.03 -6.13
N PHE A 261 -0.42 0.83 -5.12
CA PHE A 261 -0.19 2.26 -5.29
C PHE A 261 0.97 2.54 -6.25
N GLU A 262 2.10 1.86 -6.08
CA GLU A 262 3.25 1.95 -6.97
C GLU A 262 2.94 1.45 -8.38
N GLY A 263 2.19 0.36 -8.50
CA GLY A 263 1.76 -0.21 -9.78
C GLY A 263 0.92 0.79 -10.57
N ASN A 264 -0.03 1.45 -9.91
CA ASN A 264 -0.84 2.50 -10.51
C ASN A 264 0.04 3.67 -10.99
N ALA A 265 0.98 4.17 -10.17
CA ALA A 265 1.90 5.23 -10.58
C ALA A 265 2.72 4.86 -11.83
N LYS A 266 3.24 3.63 -11.89
CA LYS A 266 4.01 3.13 -13.05
C LYS A 266 3.18 3.04 -14.33
N SER A 267 1.90 2.68 -14.21
CA SER A 267 0.98 2.58 -15.35
C SER A 267 0.73 3.92 -16.07
N VAL A 268 0.89 5.05 -15.37
CA VAL A 268 0.60 6.40 -15.91
C VAL A 268 1.81 7.01 -16.63
N ILE A 269 3.03 6.55 -16.36
CA ILE A 269 4.28 7.01 -17.01
C ILE A 269 4.20 7.04 -18.56
N PRO A 270 3.70 6.00 -19.25
CA PRO A 270 3.59 6.04 -20.72
C PRO A 270 2.62 7.12 -21.22
N LEU A 271 1.55 7.40 -20.48
CA LEU A 271 0.57 8.42 -20.84
C LEU A 271 1.20 9.81 -20.82
N PHE A 272 1.96 10.13 -19.75
CA PHE A 272 2.71 11.39 -19.68
C PHE A 272 3.71 11.53 -20.82
N SER A 273 4.43 10.46 -21.16
CA SER A 273 5.38 10.45 -22.27
C SER A 273 4.72 10.80 -23.62
N ILE A 274 3.53 10.24 -23.88
CA ILE A 274 2.74 10.55 -25.09
C ILE A 274 2.29 12.01 -25.08
N THR A 275 1.80 12.51 -23.95
CA THR A 275 1.38 13.92 -23.84
C THR A 275 2.53 14.87 -24.15
N TYR A 276 3.71 14.65 -23.55
CA TYR A 276 4.89 15.48 -23.84
C TYR A 276 5.28 15.43 -25.31
N PHE A 277 5.28 14.25 -25.91
CA PHE A 277 5.58 14.08 -27.34
C PHE A 277 4.60 14.87 -28.23
N LEU A 278 3.31 14.78 -27.95
CA LEU A 278 2.28 15.51 -28.71
C LEU A 278 2.42 17.03 -28.53
N THR A 279 2.66 17.51 -27.31
CA THR A 279 2.84 18.95 -27.04
C THR A 279 4.08 19.52 -27.74
N VAL A 280 5.20 18.78 -27.72
CA VAL A 280 6.43 19.19 -28.43
C VAL A 280 6.19 19.20 -29.93
N THR A 281 5.58 18.15 -30.47
CA THR A 281 5.27 18.05 -31.91
C THR A 281 4.34 19.17 -32.36
N PHE A 282 3.28 19.44 -31.59
CA PHE A 282 2.36 20.54 -31.86
C PHE A 282 3.09 21.88 -31.88
N SER A 283 3.95 22.14 -30.89
CA SER A 283 4.74 23.37 -30.81
C SER A 283 5.65 23.54 -32.03
N ILE A 284 6.33 22.47 -32.47
CA ILE A 284 7.17 22.48 -33.68
C ILE A 284 6.33 22.79 -34.92
N VAL A 285 5.20 22.11 -35.10
CA VAL A 285 4.32 22.31 -36.27
C VAL A 285 3.71 23.72 -36.27
N SER A 286 3.38 24.28 -35.11
CA SER A 286 2.90 25.65 -34.98
C SER A 286 3.94 26.69 -35.36
N CYS A 287 5.23 26.44 -35.09
CA CYS A 287 6.33 27.34 -35.44
C CYS A 287 6.83 27.18 -36.89
N LEU A 288 6.46 26.08 -37.57
CA LEU A 288 6.78 25.83 -38.99
C LEU A 288 5.78 26.47 -39.96
N ARG A 289 4.68 27.03 -39.46
CA ARG A 289 3.73 27.87 -40.21
C ARG A 289 4.04 29.34 -40.04
#